data_AF-A0A7H8YVB8-F1
#
_entry.id   AF-A0A7H8YVB8-F1
#
_cell.length_a   1.000
_cell.length_b   1.000
_cell.length_c   1.000
_cell.angle_alpha   90.00
_cell.angle_beta   90.00
_cell.angle_gamma   90.00
#
_symmetry.space_group_name_H-M   'P 1'
#
loop_
_entity.id
_entity.type
_entity.pdbx_description
1 polymer ?
#
loop_
_entity_poly.entity_id
_entity_poly.type
_entity_poly.pdbx_seq_one_letter_code
_entity_poly.pdbx_strand_id
1 'polypeptide(L)'
;MTYTLTITSDSPMAMSFIKYAKSLDFVKVTKTKEAKKVIPATTEEVEEDEYGIPIKYRDKIMAMSKESNKNIARRWDEDLAKLEEKQAI
;
A
#
# COMPACT_ATOMS: atom_id res chain seq x y z
N MET A 1 37.98 7.33 -6.90
CA MET A 1 37.20 6.31 -7.63
C MET A 1 36.46 5.48 -6.60
N THR A 2 35.14 5.29 -6.76
CA THR A 2 34.29 4.60 -5.77
C THR A 2 33.99 3.18 -6.22
N TYR A 3 34.08 2.21 -5.31
CA TYR A 3 33.80 0.81 -5.58
C TYR A 3 32.62 0.33 -4.72
N THR A 4 31.77 -0.52 -5.29
CA THR A 4 30.61 -1.12 -4.62
C THR A 4 30.82 -2.62 -4.49
N LEU A 5 30.77 -3.16 -3.27
CA LEU A 5 30.78 -4.60 -3.00
C LEU A 5 29.39 -5.06 -2.60
N THR A 6 28.90 -6.11 -3.25
CA THR A 6 27.63 -6.78 -2.90
C THR A 6 27.95 -8.03 -2.10
N ILE A 7 27.44 -8.10 -0.87
CA ILE A 7 27.61 -9.25 0.02
C ILE A 7 26.26 -9.99 0.07
N THR A 8 26.24 -11.26 -0.37
CA THR A 8 25.05 -12.12 -0.28
C THR A 8 24.89 -12.64 1.14
N SER A 9 23.64 -12.74 1.62
CA SER A 9 23.34 -13.21 2.98
C SER A 9 23.37 -14.73 3.12
N ASP A 10 23.55 -15.48 2.03
CA ASP A 10 23.46 -16.95 2.00
C ASP A 10 24.62 -17.67 2.67
N SER A 11 25.66 -16.93 3.10
CA SER A 11 26.83 -17.52 3.75
C SER A 11 26.99 -17.05 5.20
N PRO A 12 27.27 -17.96 6.15
CA PRO A 12 27.60 -17.58 7.52
C PRO A 12 28.88 -16.71 7.61
N MET A 13 29.72 -16.73 6.57
CA MET A 13 30.92 -15.88 6.47
C MET A 13 30.58 -14.39 6.21
N ALA A 14 29.38 -14.09 5.69
CA ALA A 14 28.96 -12.72 5.38
C ALA A 14 28.98 -11.81 6.61
N MET A 15 28.50 -12.29 7.76
CA MET A 15 28.51 -11.50 9.00
C MET A 15 29.91 -11.20 9.51
N SER A 16 30.81 -12.20 9.45
CA SER A 16 32.22 -12.04 9.86
C SER A 16 32.95 -11.04 8.96
N PHE A 17 32.70 -11.10 7.65
CA PHE A 17 33.29 -10.15 6.70
C PHE A 17 32.77 -8.72 6.92
N ILE A 18 31.48 -8.53 7.19
CA ILE A 18 30.92 -7.21 7.54
C ILE A 18 31.60 -6.64 8.80
N LYS A 19 31.85 -7.48 9.81
CA LYS A 19 32.51 -7.07 11.05
C LYS A 19 33.96 -6.64 10.80
N TYR A 20 34.69 -7.37 9.97
CA TYR A 20 36.04 -7.03 9.56
C TYR A 20 36.08 -5.76 8.69
N ALA A 21 35.18 -5.63 7.71
CA ALA A 21 35.09 -4.44 6.88
C ALA A 21 34.83 -3.17 7.71
N LYS A 22 34.07 -3.27 8.82
CA LYS A 22 33.85 -2.15 9.75
C LYS A 22 35.07 -1.76 10.58
N SER A 23 36.05 -2.65 10.77
CA SER A 23 37.27 -2.29 11.49
C SER A 23 38.28 -1.51 10.64
N LEU A 24 38.07 -1.45 9.33
CA LEU A 24 38.90 -0.70 8.40
C LEU A 24 38.41 0.76 8.36
N ASP A 25 39.31 1.70 8.61
CA ASP A 25 39.05 3.14 8.69
C ASP A 25 38.72 3.79 7.33
N PHE A 26 39.17 3.17 6.23
CA PHE A 26 38.90 3.62 4.87
C PHE A 26 37.59 3.04 4.28
N VAL A 27 36.86 2.19 5.01
CA VAL A 27 35.67 1.49 4.49
C VAL A 27 34.39 2.05 5.11
N LYS A 28 33.46 2.49 4.25
CA LYS A 28 32.12 2.92 4.66
C LYS A 28 31.10 1.81 4.42
N VAL A 29 30.78 1.06 5.47
CA VAL A 29 29.72 0.03 5.41
C VAL A 29 28.35 0.67 5.52
N THR A 30 27.63 0.74 4.41
CA THR A 30 26.25 1.25 4.38
C THR A 30 25.29 0.07 4.31
N LYS A 31 24.38 -0.05 5.29
CA LYS A 31 23.32 -1.07 5.23
C LYS A 31 22.28 -0.57 4.24
N THR A 32 22.29 -1.12 3.03
CA THR A 32 21.12 -1.05 2.15
C THR A 32 19.98 -1.74 2.89
N LYS A 33 19.01 -0.96 3.37
CA LYS A 33 17.67 -1.52 3.58
C LYS A 33 17.33 -2.12 2.23
N GLU A 34 17.02 -3.41 2.18
CA GLU A 34 16.22 -3.92 1.09
C GLU A 34 15.10 -2.90 0.94
N ALA A 35 15.08 -2.18 -0.19
CA ALA A 35 13.86 -1.53 -0.59
C ALA A 35 12.84 -2.64 -0.41
N LYS A 36 11.84 -2.42 0.46
CA LYS A 36 10.66 -3.29 0.49
C LYS A 36 10.42 -3.55 -0.99
N LYS A 37 10.58 -4.81 -1.42
CA LYS A 37 10.09 -5.23 -2.72
C LYS A 37 8.76 -4.51 -2.79
N VAL A 38 8.60 -3.57 -3.72
CA VAL A 38 7.25 -3.20 -4.15
C VAL A 38 6.67 -4.56 -4.40
N ILE A 39 5.81 -4.98 -3.48
CA ILE A 39 5.39 -6.36 -3.33
C ILE A 39 4.98 -6.75 -4.74
N PRO A 40 5.69 -7.64 -5.47
CA PRO A 40 5.05 -8.27 -6.60
C PRO A 40 3.95 -9.07 -5.91
N ALA A 41 2.71 -8.56 -6.01
CA ALA A 41 1.49 -9.08 -5.40
C ALA A 41 1.74 -10.38 -4.63
N THR A 42 2.06 -10.26 -3.33
CA THR A 42 2.21 -11.44 -2.49
C THR A 42 0.89 -12.16 -2.62
N THR A 43 0.99 -13.35 -3.16
CA THR A 43 0.04 -14.44 -3.14
C THR A 43 -0.33 -14.72 -1.68
N GLU A 44 -1.07 -13.82 -1.05
CA GLU A 44 -2.11 -14.24 -0.11
C GLU A 44 -3.18 -14.79 -1.03
N GLU A 45 -3.39 -16.12 -1.02
CA GLU A 45 -4.62 -16.72 -1.53
C GLU A 45 -5.78 -16.15 -0.68
N VAL A 46 -6.14 -14.90 -0.96
CA VAL A 46 -7.45 -14.40 -0.64
C VAL A 46 -8.31 -15.02 -1.71
N GLU A 47 -9.20 -15.93 -1.34
CA GLU A 47 -10.22 -16.43 -2.26
C GLU A 47 -10.96 -15.20 -2.82
N GLU A 48 -10.70 -14.93 -4.10
CA GLU A 48 -11.35 -13.85 -4.84
C GLU A 48 -12.70 -14.40 -5.32
N ASP A 49 -13.78 -13.66 -5.10
CA ASP A 49 -15.07 -14.02 -5.72
C ASP A 49 -15.01 -13.78 -7.24
N GLU A 50 -16.01 -14.28 -7.98
CA GLU A 50 -16.09 -14.24 -9.46
C GLU A 50 -16.03 -12.81 -10.06
N TYR A 51 -16.04 -11.76 -9.22
CA TYR A 51 -15.92 -10.36 -9.61
C TYR A 51 -14.60 -9.70 -9.14
N GLY A 52 -13.64 -10.48 -8.63
CA GLY A 52 -12.33 -10.00 -8.20
C GLY A 52 -12.38 -9.15 -6.92
N ILE A 53 -13.44 -9.28 -6.11
CA ILE A 53 -13.55 -8.57 -4.84
C ILE A 53 -12.98 -9.46 -3.73
N PRO A 54 -12.02 -8.97 -2.93
CA PRO A 54 -11.58 -9.69 -1.73
C PRO A 54 -12.77 -9.99 -0.80
N ILE A 55 -13.11 -11.27 -0.61
CA ILE A 55 -14.28 -11.71 0.19
C ILE A 55 -14.28 -11.07 1.58
N LYS A 56 -13.10 -10.95 2.20
CA LYS A 56 -12.90 -10.35 3.52
C LYS A 56 -13.37 -8.89 3.63
N TYR A 57 -13.43 -8.16 2.52
CA TYR A 57 -13.74 -6.73 2.49
C TYR A 57 -14.98 -6.38 1.66
N ARG A 58 -15.61 -7.36 1.00
CA ARG A 58 -16.79 -7.18 0.14
C ARG A 58 -17.92 -6.42 0.83
N ASP A 59 -18.31 -6.87 2.02
CA ASP A 59 -19.42 -6.25 2.77
C ASP A 59 -19.08 -4.83 3.23
N LYS A 60 -17.81 -4.61 3.60
CA LYS A 60 -17.32 -3.28 3.98
C LYS A 60 -17.32 -2.31 2.79
N ILE A 61 -16.87 -2.76 1.62
CA ILE A 61 -16.86 -1.97 0.38
C ILE A 61 -18.30 -1.66 -0.07
N MET A 62 -19.19 -2.65 -0.01
CA MET A 62 -20.60 -2.49 -0.38
C MET A 62 -21.34 -1.53 0.57
N ALA A 63 -21.07 -1.61 1.89
CA ALA A 63 -21.63 -0.71 2.87
C ALA A 63 -21.22 0.75 2.61
N MET A 64 -19.93 1.00 2.38
CA MET A 64 -19.41 2.34 2.07
C MET A 64 -20.03 2.91 0.79
N SER A 65 -20.18 2.09 -0.25
CA SER A 65 -20.81 2.50 -1.52
C SER A 65 -22.28 2.90 -1.33
N LYS A 66 -23.05 2.09 -0.59
CA LYS A 66 -24.46 2.38 -0.28
C LYS A 66 -24.62 3.66 0.54
N GLU A 67 -23.77 3.87 1.53
CA GLU A 67 -23.80 5.07 2.37
C GLU A 67 -23.47 6.33 1.56
N SER A 68 -22.44 6.28 0.72
CA SER A 68 -22.07 7.39 -0.16
C SER A 68 -23.21 7.74 -1.12
N ASN A 69 -23.78 6.74 -1.81
CA ASN A 69 -24.87 6.95 -2.75
C ASN A 69 -26.13 7.51 -2.08
N LYS A 70 -26.47 7.02 -0.88
CA LYS A 70 -27.62 7.53 -0.12
C LYS A 70 -27.42 9.00 0.28
N ASN A 71 -26.21 9.37 0.69
CA ASN A 71 -25.92 10.75 1.08
C ASN A 71 -25.94 11.70 -0.12
N ILE A 72 -25.45 11.26 -1.28
CA ILE A 72 -25.50 12.03 -2.52
C ILE A 72 -26.96 12.25 -2.95
N ALA A 73 -27.76 11.19 -2.98
CA ALA A 73 -29.18 11.27 -3.35
C ALA A 73 -29.94 12.26 -2.45
N ARG A 74 -29.76 12.16 -1.12
CA ARG A 74 -30.38 13.09 -0.17
C ARG A 74 -30.01 14.56 -0.45
N ARG A 75 -28.73 14.83 -0.75
CA ARG A 75 -28.28 16.19 -1.06
C ARG A 75 -28.92 16.71 -2.36
N TRP A 76 -29.06 15.85 -3.37
CA TRP A 76 -29.73 16.22 -4.61
C TRP A 76 -31.22 16.48 -4.41
N ASP A 77 -31.91 15.68 -3.61
CA ASP A 77 -33.33 15.89 -3.29
C ASP A 77 -33.52 17.22 -2.52
N GLU A 78 -32.65 17.52 -1.55
CA GLU A 78 -32.65 18.80 -0.82
C GLU A 78 -32.36 20.00 -1.73
N ASP A 79 -31.44 19.86 -2.69
CA ASP A 79 -31.11 20.93 -3.64
C ASP A 79 -32.23 21.15 -4.66
N LEU A 80 -32.92 20.09 -5.10
CA LEU A 80 -34.12 20.18 -5.94
C LEU A 80 -35.27 20.87 -5.20
N ALA A 81 -35.55 20.48 -3.96
CA ALA A 81 -36.60 21.11 -3.14
C ALA A 81 -36.35 22.62 -2.96
N LYS A 82 -35.11 23.03 -2.69
CA LYS A 82 -34.74 24.45 -2.59
C LYS A 82 -34.88 25.20 -3.92
N LEU A 83 -34.71 24.53 -5.06
CA LEU A 83 -34.92 25.14 -6.37
C LEU A 83 -36.41 25.32 -6.66
N GLU A 84 -37.23 24.33 -6.34
CA GLU A 84 -38.68 24.42 -6.48
C GLU A 84 -39.28 25.51 -5.58
N GLU A 85 -38.86 25.60 -4.31
CA GLU A 85 -39.29 26.68 -3.40
C GLU A 85 -38.91 28.07 -3.93
N LYS A 86 -37.75 28.21 -4.57
CA LYS A 86 -37.32 29.48 -5.18
C LYS A 86 -38.07 29.83 -6.47
N GLN A 87 -38.56 28.84 -7.21
CA GLN A 87 -39.35 29.06 -8.43
C GLN A 87 -40.84 29.28 -8.14
N ALA A 88 -41.32 28.89 -6.95
CA ALA A 88 -42.71 29.07 -6.53
C ALA A 88 -43.00 30.45 -5.90
N ILE A 89 -42.02 31.36 -5.85
CA ILE A 89 -42.11 32.76 -5.40
C ILE A 89 -41.99 33.69 -6.61
#